data_AF-A0A7V9CIZ3-F1
#
_entry.id   AF-A0A7V9CIZ3-F1
#
_cell.length_a   1.000
_cell.length_b   1.000
_cell.length_c   1.000
_cell.angle_alpha   90.00
_cell.angle_beta   90.00
_cell.angle_gamma   90.00
#
_symmetry.space_group_name_H-M   'P 1'
#
loop_
_entity.id
_entity.type
_entity.pdbx_description
1 polymer ?
#
loop_
_entity_poly.entity_id
_entity_poly.type
_entity_poly.pdbx_seq_one_letter_code
_entity_poly.pdbx_strand_id
1 'polypeptide(L)'
;RIAGGVLLIAALSLAMELLQVCQAARVSSAYDVVANTIGGVVGAAIALGSRGLSGYLRTRGNAGVTLVDPRLRGLTVGVAAVWVAAQAAPWVFSLDVGTVRANLSFLRHWSDAPPLDAWRVVRHAGAWLAVACACRLVAADRRVAVASVLGVGAVSIILQVLIDAQAPLSVEELGGMAIGVASALPLLGVSGRAPRGRRWAMAMACGALLSVAAYELRPDPIGAAARAFSWWPLVGLGGPLGALDYALIFGWFGFTAVVAAQWAGRDGVAHAPRSWPAVAVLTTLVFELLQTRIAGRGPDVSAPLFTLLAVLATTACLPAADDGAA
;
A
#
# COMPACT_ATOMS: atom_id res chain seq x y z
N ARG A 1 23.63 3.28 0.82
CA ARG A 1 22.19 3.51 1.07
C ARG A 1 21.36 2.23 0.90
N ILE A 2 21.30 1.59 -0.29
CA ILE A 2 20.57 0.31 -0.49
C ILE A 2 21.15 -0.82 0.38
N ALA A 3 22.47 -1.00 0.37
CA ALA A 3 23.14 -1.95 1.27
C ALA A 3 22.84 -1.65 2.75
N GLY A 4 22.75 -0.36 3.11
CA GLY A 4 22.37 0.06 4.46
C GLY A 4 20.92 -0.27 4.82
N GLY A 5 19.98 -0.18 3.87
CA GLY A 5 18.58 -0.58 4.08
C GLY A 5 18.43 -2.10 4.23
N VAL A 6 19.15 -2.89 3.43
CA VAL A 6 19.20 -4.35 3.59
C VAL A 6 19.82 -4.73 4.93
N LEU A 7 20.93 -4.08 5.32
CA LEU A 7 21.56 -4.26 6.62
C LEU A 7 20.62 -3.87 7.76
N LEU A 8 19.82 -2.82 7.62
CA LEU A 8 18.86 -2.39 8.64
C LEU A 8 17.71 -3.40 8.77
N ILE A 9 17.18 -3.92 7.66
CA ILE A 9 16.15 -4.98 7.66
C ILE A 9 16.71 -6.27 8.28
N ALA A 10 17.94 -6.65 7.91
CA ALA A 10 18.61 -7.82 8.47
C ALA A 10 18.92 -7.63 9.97
N ALA A 11 19.38 -6.44 10.39
CA ALA A 11 19.64 -6.12 11.79
C ALA A 11 18.37 -6.08 12.62
N LEU A 12 17.27 -5.54 12.08
CA LEU A 12 15.97 -5.57 12.74
C LEU A 12 15.45 -7.00 12.87
N SER A 13 15.57 -7.81 11.81
CA SER A 13 15.20 -9.22 11.82
C SER A 13 16.01 -10.01 12.84
N LEU A 14 17.33 -9.78 12.90
CA LEU A 14 18.22 -10.39 13.88
C LEU A 14 17.92 -9.93 15.31
N ALA A 15 17.67 -8.63 15.53
CA ALA A 15 17.31 -8.11 16.85
C ALA A 15 16.00 -8.73 17.35
N MET A 16 15.03 -8.92 16.46
CA MET A 16 13.78 -9.60 16.78
C MET A 16 13.99 -11.07 17.12
N GLU A 17 14.84 -11.77 16.38
CA GLU A 17 15.19 -13.17 16.67
C GLU A 17 15.90 -13.30 18.03
N LEU A 18 16.84 -12.39 18.34
CA LEU A 18 17.57 -12.37 19.60
C LEU A 18 16.64 -12.08 20.79
N LEU A 19 15.66 -11.19 20.62
CA LEU A 19 14.62 -10.94 21.63
C LEU A 19 13.68 -12.15 21.82
N GLN A 20 13.53 -12.99 20.78
CA GLN A 20 12.70 -14.19 20.81
C GLN A 20 13.40 -15.41 21.44
N VAL A 21 14.73 -15.50 21.36
CA VAL A 21 15.52 -16.56 22.04
C VAL A 21 15.34 -16.53 23.56
N CYS A 22 15.02 -15.38 24.15
CA CYS A 22 14.77 -15.26 25.59
C CYS A 22 13.41 -15.83 26.05
N GLN A 23 12.65 -16.48 25.17
CA GLN A 23 11.31 -16.99 25.46
C GLN A 23 11.27 -18.51 25.51
N ALA A 24 10.75 -19.06 26.61
CA ALA A 24 10.67 -20.51 26.80
C ALA A 24 9.70 -21.23 25.85
N ALA A 25 8.82 -20.51 25.14
CA ALA A 25 7.72 -21.07 24.34
C ALA A 25 7.89 -20.95 22.81
N ARG A 26 8.94 -20.28 22.31
CA ARG A 26 9.15 -20.09 20.86
C ARG A 26 10.44 -20.77 20.42
N VAL A 27 10.36 -21.54 19.33
CA VAL A 27 11.54 -22.06 18.65
C VAL A 27 12.08 -20.95 17.77
N SER A 28 13.28 -20.42 18.08
CA SER A 28 13.97 -19.50 17.18
C SER A 28 14.14 -20.17 15.84
N SER A 29 13.70 -19.53 14.77
CA SER A 29 13.74 -20.09 13.44
C SER A 29 14.68 -19.25 12.59
N ALA A 30 15.83 -19.85 12.25
CA ALA A 30 16.73 -19.29 11.24
C ALA A 30 15.98 -18.98 9.92
N TYR A 31 14.85 -19.64 9.67
CA TYR A 31 13.96 -19.37 8.54
C TYR A 31 13.37 -17.95 8.57
N ASP A 32 12.97 -17.41 9.72
CA ASP A 32 12.37 -16.06 9.83
C ASP A 32 13.43 -14.99 9.48
N VAL A 33 14.64 -15.16 10.00
CA VAL A 33 15.78 -14.28 9.69
C VAL A 33 16.13 -14.35 8.20
N VAL A 34 16.20 -15.56 7.64
CA VAL A 34 16.50 -15.77 6.22
C VAL A 34 15.40 -15.22 5.32
N ALA A 35 14.12 -15.46 5.63
CA ALA A 35 12.99 -14.99 4.83
C ALA A 35 12.91 -13.47 4.79
N ASN A 36 13.06 -12.79 5.94
CA ASN A 36 13.09 -11.32 6.00
C ASN A 36 14.32 -10.74 5.28
N THR A 37 15.47 -11.41 5.37
CA THR A 37 16.69 -10.98 4.69
C THR A 37 16.57 -11.16 3.16
N ILE A 38 16.03 -12.30 2.70
CA ILE A 38 15.74 -12.54 1.29
C ILE A 38 14.71 -11.54 0.78
N GLY A 39 13.63 -11.29 1.52
CA GLY A 39 12.65 -10.25 1.20
C GLY A 39 13.28 -8.87 1.07
N GLY A 40 14.18 -8.51 2.00
CA GLY A 40 14.95 -7.27 1.94
C GLY A 40 15.87 -7.18 0.72
N VAL A 41 16.54 -8.29 0.34
CA VAL A 41 17.39 -8.38 -0.85
C VAL A 41 16.58 -8.28 -2.13
N VAL A 42 15.43 -8.96 -2.22
CA VAL A 42 14.52 -8.87 -3.38
C VAL A 42 13.98 -7.45 -3.50
N GLY A 43 13.57 -6.82 -2.40
CA GLY A 43 13.17 -5.42 -2.37
C GLY A 43 14.28 -4.48 -2.85
N ALA A 44 15.52 -4.72 -2.43
CA ALA A 44 16.69 -3.99 -2.90
C ALA A 44 16.99 -4.21 -4.39
N ALA A 45 16.81 -5.44 -4.90
CA ALA A 45 16.98 -5.77 -6.31
C ALA A 45 15.93 -5.08 -7.18
N ILE A 46 14.67 -5.04 -6.74
CA ILE A 46 13.59 -4.28 -7.41
C ILE A 46 13.92 -2.77 -7.39
N ALA A 47 14.42 -2.25 -6.27
CA ALA A 47 14.86 -0.85 -6.17
C ALA A 47 16.05 -0.53 -7.09
N LEU A 48 16.96 -1.48 -7.34
CA LEU A 48 18.05 -1.33 -8.31
C LEU A 48 17.57 -1.47 -9.76
N GLY A 49 16.71 -2.44 -10.04
CA GLY A 49 16.13 -2.68 -11.37
C GLY A 49 15.28 -1.50 -11.85
N SER A 50 14.48 -0.91 -10.96
CA SER A 50 13.71 0.31 -11.26
C SER A 50 14.58 1.52 -11.57
N ARG A 51 15.79 1.62 -11.00
CA ARG A 51 16.78 2.64 -11.39
C ARG A 51 17.31 2.42 -12.81
N GLY A 52 17.60 1.17 -13.18
CA GLY A 52 18.04 0.81 -14.54
C GLY A 52 16.98 1.11 -15.59
N LEU A 53 15.73 0.70 -15.34
CA LEU A 53 14.59 0.94 -16.24
C LEU A 53 14.31 2.44 -16.41
N SER A 54 14.40 3.22 -15.33
CA SER A 54 14.25 4.68 -15.39
C SER A 54 15.34 5.34 -16.23
N GLY A 55 16.59 4.86 -16.13
CA GLY A 55 17.72 5.33 -16.94
C GLY A 55 17.55 5.02 -18.43
N TYR A 56 17.01 3.85 -18.75
CA TYR A 56 16.70 3.43 -20.12
C TYR A 56 15.52 4.20 -20.74
N LEU A 57 14.46 4.44 -19.97
CA LEU A 57 13.32 5.24 -20.45
C LEU A 57 13.71 6.71 -20.65
N ARG A 58 14.69 7.21 -19.88
CA ARG A 58 15.27 8.56 -20.02
C ARG A 58 16.03 8.74 -21.34
N THR A 59 16.69 7.70 -21.86
CA THR A 59 17.43 7.78 -23.12
C THR A 59 16.54 7.63 -24.36
N ARG A 60 15.30 7.14 -24.21
CA ARG A 60 14.33 6.97 -25.32
C ARG A 60 13.15 7.94 -25.30
N GLY A 61 12.97 8.74 -24.25
CA GLY A 61 11.85 9.68 -24.12
C GLY A 61 12.08 10.99 -24.89
N ASN A 62 11.15 11.33 -25.78
CA ASN A 62 11.07 12.64 -26.45
C ASN A 62 11.12 13.80 -25.43
N ALA A 63 11.94 14.80 -25.74
CA ALA A 63 12.27 15.96 -24.89
C ALA A 63 11.10 16.91 -24.52
N GLY A 64 9.84 16.54 -24.77
CA GLY A 64 8.66 17.39 -24.52
C GLY A 64 7.86 17.06 -23.25
N VAL A 65 8.15 15.95 -22.57
CA VAL A 65 7.41 15.46 -21.39
C VAL A 65 8.46 14.84 -20.45
N THR A 66 9.07 15.51 -19.47
CA THR A 66 8.49 16.06 -18.23
C THR A 66 9.63 16.59 -17.34
N LEU A 67 9.41 17.73 -16.68
CA LEU A 67 10.26 18.33 -15.62
C LEU A 67 10.25 17.54 -14.29
N VAL A 68 9.82 16.28 -14.29
CA VAL A 68 9.60 15.45 -13.08
C VAL A 68 10.67 14.37 -13.01
N ASP A 69 11.28 14.20 -11.82
CA ASP A 69 12.28 13.16 -11.57
C ASP A 69 11.71 11.76 -11.91
N PRO A 70 12.35 10.99 -12.82
CA PRO A 70 11.95 9.64 -13.17
C PRO A 70 11.77 8.71 -11.96
N ARG A 71 12.55 8.90 -10.88
CA ARG A 71 12.43 8.10 -9.66
C ARG A 71 11.12 8.34 -8.95
N LEU A 72 10.74 9.61 -8.76
CA LEU A 72 9.46 9.96 -8.14
C LEU A 72 8.30 9.43 -8.98
N ARG A 73 8.40 9.53 -10.32
CA ARG A 73 7.41 8.95 -11.22
C ARG A 73 7.30 7.43 -11.05
N GLY A 74 8.42 6.71 -10.98
CA GLY A 74 8.46 5.27 -10.72
C GLY A 74 7.84 4.89 -9.38
N LEU A 75 8.19 5.60 -8.30
CA LEU A 75 7.58 5.39 -6.98
C LEU A 75 6.07 5.66 -6.99
N THR A 76 5.61 6.64 -7.77
CA THR A 76 4.18 6.94 -7.87
C THR A 76 3.41 5.85 -8.60
N VAL A 77 4.00 5.26 -9.65
CA VAL A 77 3.46 4.03 -10.26
C VAL A 77 3.46 2.88 -9.24
N GLY A 78 4.49 2.83 -8.39
CA GLY A 78 4.58 1.89 -7.28
C GLY A 78 3.38 1.93 -6.34
N VAL A 79 2.71 3.08 -6.15
CA VAL A 79 1.53 3.18 -5.27
C VAL A 79 0.41 2.27 -5.79
N ALA A 80 0.16 2.32 -7.09
CA ALA A 80 -0.83 1.45 -7.74
C ALA A 80 -0.36 -0.01 -7.76
N ALA A 81 0.91 -0.25 -8.10
CA ALA A 81 1.44 -1.61 -8.19
C ALA A 81 1.42 -2.35 -6.85
N VAL A 82 1.81 -1.69 -5.76
CA VAL A 82 1.79 -2.26 -4.40
C VAL A 82 0.35 -2.50 -3.94
N TRP A 83 -0.59 -1.60 -4.24
CA TRP A 83 -2.01 -1.83 -3.96
C TRP A 83 -2.56 -3.06 -4.70
N VAL A 84 -2.29 -3.18 -6.00
CA VAL A 84 -2.70 -4.34 -6.80
C VAL A 84 -2.07 -5.62 -6.27
N ALA A 85 -0.79 -5.58 -5.89
CA ALA A 85 -0.13 -6.71 -5.27
C ALA A 85 -0.77 -7.09 -3.93
N ALA A 86 -1.15 -6.11 -3.11
CA ALA A 86 -1.87 -6.33 -1.85
C ALA A 86 -3.22 -7.03 -2.07
N GLN A 87 -4.02 -6.54 -3.02
CA GLN A 87 -5.30 -7.17 -3.40
C GLN A 87 -5.13 -8.56 -4.02
N ALA A 88 -3.94 -8.86 -4.56
CA ALA A 88 -3.65 -10.14 -5.20
C ALA A 88 -3.04 -11.19 -4.26
N ALA A 89 -2.79 -10.84 -2.98
CA ALA A 89 -2.29 -11.79 -2.00
C ALA A 89 -3.32 -12.92 -1.77
N PRO A 90 -2.89 -14.19 -1.60
CA PRO A 90 -1.51 -14.65 -1.35
C PRO A 90 -0.69 -14.99 -2.62
N TRP A 91 -1.11 -14.52 -3.81
CA TRP A 91 -0.45 -14.79 -5.11
C TRP A 91 -0.41 -16.26 -5.52
N VAL A 92 -1.38 -17.05 -5.06
CA VAL A 92 -1.65 -18.38 -5.58
C VAL A 92 -2.70 -18.24 -6.67
N PHE A 93 -2.29 -18.38 -7.92
CA PHE A 93 -3.17 -18.18 -9.07
C PHE A 93 -3.56 -19.51 -9.71
N SER A 94 -4.83 -19.62 -10.11
CA SER A 94 -5.40 -20.76 -10.81
C SER A 94 -6.25 -20.29 -11.99
N LEU A 95 -6.11 -20.97 -13.13
CA LEU A 95 -6.98 -20.82 -14.29
C LEU A 95 -8.12 -21.84 -14.29
N ASP A 96 -8.31 -22.56 -13.19
CA ASP A 96 -9.41 -23.52 -13.05
C ASP A 96 -10.77 -22.82 -13.16
N VAL A 97 -11.65 -23.40 -13.98
CA VAL A 97 -13.00 -22.87 -14.20
C VAL A 97 -13.81 -22.89 -12.91
N GLY A 98 -13.57 -23.86 -12.02
CA GLY A 98 -14.16 -23.92 -10.69
C GLY A 98 -13.77 -22.73 -9.83
N THR A 99 -12.47 -22.40 -9.76
CA THR A 99 -11.95 -21.20 -9.06
C THR A 99 -12.57 -19.92 -9.62
N VAL A 100 -12.52 -19.71 -10.95
CA VAL A 100 -13.10 -18.52 -11.59
C VAL A 100 -14.61 -18.40 -11.29
N ARG A 101 -15.35 -19.52 -11.37
CA ARG A 101 -16.77 -19.56 -11.06
C ARG A 101 -17.06 -19.27 -9.59
N ALA A 102 -16.24 -19.78 -8.67
CA ALA A 102 -16.37 -19.53 -7.24
C ALA A 102 -16.11 -18.05 -6.92
N ASN A 103 -15.08 -17.45 -7.52
CA ASN A 103 -14.73 -16.04 -7.29
C ASN A 103 -15.74 -15.06 -7.88
N LEU A 104 -16.49 -15.47 -8.92
CA LEU A 104 -17.58 -14.70 -9.50
C LEU A 104 -18.97 -15.08 -8.95
N SER A 105 -19.04 -15.95 -7.94
CA SER A 105 -20.31 -16.48 -7.43
C SER A 105 -21.21 -15.41 -6.81
N PHE A 106 -20.64 -14.32 -6.30
CA PHE A 106 -21.37 -13.17 -5.75
C PHE A 106 -22.26 -12.48 -6.80
N LEU A 107 -21.89 -12.53 -8.09
CA LEU A 107 -22.71 -11.98 -9.17
C LEU A 107 -24.01 -12.77 -9.39
N ARG A 108 -24.02 -14.06 -9.01
CA ARG A 108 -25.17 -14.95 -9.20
C ARG A 108 -26.18 -14.85 -8.07
N HIS A 109 -25.70 -14.59 -6.86
CA HIS A 109 -26.53 -14.56 -5.64
C HIS A 109 -26.62 -13.14 -5.07
N TRP A 110 -26.63 -12.12 -5.94
CA TRP A 110 -26.69 -10.73 -5.50
C TRP A 110 -27.95 -10.43 -4.67
N SER A 111 -29.08 -11.07 -5.00
CA SER A 111 -30.33 -10.96 -4.24
C SER A 111 -30.26 -11.53 -2.83
N ASP A 112 -29.36 -12.51 -2.62
CA ASP A 112 -29.22 -13.26 -1.37
C ASP A 112 -27.94 -12.83 -0.62
N ALA A 113 -27.24 -11.82 -1.15
CA ALA A 113 -26.00 -11.33 -0.58
C ALA A 113 -26.26 -10.75 0.82
N PRO A 114 -25.33 -10.97 1.77
CA PRO A 114 -25.41 -10.31 3.06
C PRO A 114 -25.45 -8.78 2.88
N PRO A 115 -25.97 -8.03 3.87
CA PRO A 115 -25.95 -6.58 3.84
C PRO A 115 -24.54 -6.06 3.57
N LEU A 116 -24.44 -5.04 2.72
CA LEU A 116 -23.16 -4.42 2.36
C LEU A 116 -22.42 -3.95 3.61
N ASP A 117 -21.17 -4.37 3.73
CA ASP A 117 -20.30 -3.84 4.78
C ASP A 117 -19.75 -2.47 4.38
N ALA A 118 -20.33 -1.41 4.96
CA ALA A 118 -19.93 -0.05 4.71
C ALA A 118 -18.43 0.21 4.98
N TRP A 119 -17.82 -0.46 5.96
CA TRP A 119 -16.40 -0.31 6.27
C TRP A 119 -15.52 -0.87 5.15
N ARG A 120 -15.91 -2.01 4.58
CA ARG A 120 -15.22 -2.56 3.40
C ARG A 120 -15.35 -1.64 2.19
N VAL A 121 -16.56 -1.13 1.93
CA VAL A 121 -16.79 -0.17 0.83
C VAL A 121 -15.91 1.07 1.00
N VAL A 122 -15.86 1.65 2.19
CA VAL A 122 -15.02 2.84 2.50
C VAL A 122 -13.53 2.51 2.36
N ARG A 123 -13.08 1.34 2.83
CA ARG A 123 -11.70 0.86 2.66
C ARG A 123 -11.30 0.89 1.19
N HIS A 124 -12.07 0.25 0.34
CA HIS A 124 -11.77 0.15 -1.09
C HIS A 124 -11.96 1.50 -1.82
N ALA A 125 -12.94 2.31 -1.44
CA ALA A 125 -13.13 3.65 -2.00
C ALA A 125 -11.93 4.58 -1.72
N GLY A 126 -11.42 4.58 -0.48
CA GLY A 126 -10.22 5.33 -0.12
C GLY A 126 -9.00 4.86 -0.91
N ALA A 127 -8.80 3.55 -1.03
CA ALA A 127 -7.67 2.99 -1.76
C ALA A 127 -7.71 3.35 -3.26
N TRP A 128 -8.87 3.18 -3.90
CA TRP A 128 -9.04 3.50 -5.31
C TRP A 128 -8.98 5.00 -5.60
N LEU A 129 -9.39 5.86 -4.66
CA LEU A 129 -9.13 7.31 -4.75
C LEU A 129 -7.62 7.59 -4.76
N ALA A 130 -6.85 6.94 -3.88
CA ALA A 130 -5.40 7.10 -3.83
C ALA A 130 -4.71 6.63 -5.12
N VAL A 131 -5.09 5.44 -5.62
CA VAL A 131 -4.63 4.91 -6.90
C VAL A 131 -4.96 5.85 -8.06
N ALA A 132 -6.19 6.36 -8.12
CA ALA A 132 -6.60 7.29 -9.17
C ALA A 132 -5.80 8.59 -9.15
N CYS A 133 -5.52 9.12 -7.96
CA CYS A 133 -4.65 10.29 -7.79
C CYS A 133 -3.20 10.00 -8.20
N ALA A 134 -2.66 8.82 -7.86
CA ALA A 134 -1.32 8.39 -8.28
C ALA A 134 -1.20 8.32 -9.81
N CYS A 135 -2.17 7.66 -10.47
CA CYS A 135 -2.25 7.61 -11.93
C CYS A 135 -2.30 9.01 -12.54
N ARG A 136 -3.05 9.94 -11.94
CA ARG A 136 -3.14 11.32 -12.43
C ARG A 136 -1.84 12.11 -12.28
N LEU A 137 -1.12 11.92 -11.18
CA LEU A 137 0.16 12.59 -10.91
C LEU A 137 1.23 12.24 -11.95
N VAL A 138 1.21 11.02 -12.49
CA VAL A 138 2.20 10.56 -13.49
C VAL A 138 1.74 10.67 -14.95
N ALA A 139 0.45 10.89 -15.18
CA ALA A 139 -0.12 10.97 -16.51
C ALA A 139 0.14 12.33 -17.18
N ALA A 140 0.49 12.29 -18.46
CA ALA A 140 0.71 13.49 -19.27
C ALA A 140 -0.58 14.32 -19.45
N ASP A 141 -1.71 13.63 -19.62
CA ASP A 141 -3.02 14.24 -19.81
C ASP A 141 -4.14 13.42 -19.15
N ARG A 142 -5.38 13.93 -19.24
CA ARG A 142 -6.57 13.29 -18.67
C ARG A 142 -6.86 11.92 -19.28
N ARG A 143 -6.68 11.74 -20.60
CA ARG A 143 -7.00 10.46 -21.27
C ARG A 143 -6.04 9.39 -20.79
N VAL A 144 -4.75 9.70 -20.71
CA VAL A 144 -3.74 8.79 -20.15
C VAL A 144 -4.04 8.48 -18.68
N ALA A 145 -4.45 9.47 -17.88
CA ALA A 145 -4.84 9.22 -16.48
C ALA A 145 -6.01 8.24 -16.37
N VAL A 146 -7.09 8.50 -17.11
CA VAL A 146 -8.29 7.64 -17.12
C VAL A 146 -7.94 6.23 -17.62
N ALA A 147 -7.21 6.12 -18.73
CA ALA A 147 -6.76 4.83 -19.27
C ALA A 147 -5.88 4.08 -18.26
N SER A 148 -5.00 4.78 -17.54
CA SER A 148 -4.17 4.15 -16.49
C SER A 148 -5.02 3.61 -15.35
N VAL A 149 -6.01 4.37 -14.87
CA VAL A 149 -6.91 3.92 -13.80
C VAL A 149 -7.73 2.71 -14.23
N LEU A 150 -8.30 2.76 -15.45
CA LEU A 150 -9.05 1.63 -16.01
C LEU A 150 -8.15 0.40 -16.21
N GLY A 151 -6.92 0.59 -16.68
CA GLY A 151 -5.95 -0.48 -16.85
C GLY A 151 -5.57 -1.14 -15.53
N VAL A 152 -5.24 -0.34 -14.50
CA VAL A 152 -4.96 -0.84 -13.14
C VAL A 152 -6.18 -1.56 -12.56
N GLY A 153 -7.38 -1.01 -12.78
CA GLY A 153 -8.66 -1.62 -12.45
C GLY A 153 -8.85 -3.01 -13.07
N ALA A 154 -8.70 -3.09 -14.39
CA ALA A 154 -8.85 -4.33 -15.14
C ALA A 154 -7.83 -5.38 -14.67
N VAL A 155 -6.56 -5.01 -14.49
CA VAL A 155 -5.53 -5.91 -13.97
C VAL A 155 -5.89 -6.40 -12.57
N SER A 156 -6.32 -5.51 -11.67
CA SER A 156 -6.72 -5.88 -10.31
C SER A 156 -7.89 -6.86 -10.30
N ILE A 157 -8.90 -6.65 -11.14
CA ILE A 157 -10.06 -7.56 -11.26
C ILE A 157 -9.61 -8.91 -11.84
N ILE A 158 -8.81 -8.92 -12.91
CA ILE A 158 -8.30 -10.16 -13.53
C ILE A 158 -7.51 -10.96 -12.50
N LEU A 159 -6.58 -10.33 -11.77
CA LEU A 159 -5.80 -11.02 -10.76
C LEU A 159 -6.69 -11.62 -9.67
N GLN A 160 -7.64 -10.84 -9.12
CA GLN A 160 -8.55 -11.33 -8.09
C GLN A 160 -9.41 -12.50 -8.57
N VAL A 161 -9.92 -12.46 -9.81
CA VAL A 161 -10.69 -13.57 -10.39
C VAL A 161 -9.86 -14.86 -10.49
N LEU A 162 -8.55 -14.73 -10.70
CA LEU A 162 -7.62 -15.85 -10.85
C LEU A 162 -7.02 -16.36 -9.52
N ILE A 163 -7.29 -15.71 -8.38
CA ILE A 163 -6.71 -16.16 -7.10
C ILE A 163 -7.41 -17.42 -6.61
N ASP A 164 -6.61 -18.43 -6.25
CA ASP A 164 -7.07 -19.65 -5.59
C ASP A 164 -7.21 -19.42 -4.07
N ALA A 165 -8.15 -18.57 -3.70
CA ALA A 165 -8.53 -18.29 -2.32
C ALA A 165 -10.05 -18.17 -2.21
N GLN A 166 -10.60 -18.39 -1.01
CA GLN A 166 -12.05 -18.23 -0.82
C GLN A 166 -12.44 -16.74 -0.86
N ALA A 167 -13.15 -16.37 -1.92
CA ALA A 167 -13.82 -15.08 -2.16
C ALA A 167 -12.92 -13.82 -2.30
N PRO A 168 -12.06 -13.74 -3.33
CA PRO A 168 -11.14 -12.62 -3.58
C PRO A 168 -11.76 -11.40 -4.28
N LEU A 169 -12.99 -11.51 -4.80
CA LEU A 169 -13.71 -10.37 -5.39
C LEU A 169 -15.09 -10.26 -4.75
N SER A 170 -15.36 -9.10 -4.15
CA SER A 170 -16.60 -8.81 -3.43
C SER A 170 -17.39 -7.66 -4.04
N VAL A 171 -18.66 -7.57 -3.67
CA VAL A 171 -19.53 -6.45 -4.05
C VAL A 171 -18.99 -5.14 -3.50
N GLU A 172 -18.53 -5.17 -2.25
CA GLU A 172 -17.99 -4.03 -1.54
C GLU A 172 -16.73 -3.49 -2.21
N GLU A 173 -15.89 -4.37 -2.77
CA GLU A 173 -14.72 -3.98 -3.56
C GLU A 173 -15.09 -3.29 -4.86
N LEU A 174 -16.05 -3.85 -5.62
CA LEU A 174 -16.51 -3.24 -6.86
C LEU A 174 -17.20 -1.89 -6.59
N GLY A 175 -18.05 -1.82 -5.57
CA GLY A 175 -18.72 -0.60 -5.14
C GLY A 175 -17.72 0.45 -4.67
N GLY A 176 -16.76 0.05 -3.81
CA GLY A 176 -15.69 0.92 -3.36
C GLY A 176 -14.82 1.42 -4.51
N MET A 177 -14.44 0.55 -5.43
CA MET A 177 -13.71 0.92 -6.65
C MET A 177 -14.46 1.95 -7.47
N ALA A 178 -15.75 1.73 -7.74
CA ALA A 178 -16.59 2.66 -8.49
C ALA A 178 -16.67 4.03 -7.78
N ILE A 179 -16.90 4.05 -6.46
CA ILE A 179 -16.98 5.28 -5.66
C ILE A 179 -15.64 6.01 -5.63
N GLY A 180 -14.53 5.31 -5.40
CA GLY A 180 -13.19 5.90 -5.34
C GLY A 180 -12.76 6.52 -6.66
N VAL A 181 -12.98 5.80 -7.77
CA VAL A 181 -12.71 6.32 -9.12
C VAL A 181 -13.65 7.47 -9.46
N ALA A 182 -14.95 7.35 -9.18
CA ALA A 182 -15.92 8.43 -9.42
C ALA A 182 -15.58 9.69 -8.62
N SER A 183 -15.11 9.55 -7.38
CA SER A 183 -14.68 10.67 -6.53
C SER A 183 -13.42 11.35 -7.09
N ALA A 184 -12.58 10.63 -7.82
CA ALA A 184 -11.44 11.20 -8.52
C ALA A 184 -11.84 11.91 -9.84
N LEU A 185 -12.94 11.55 -10.49
CA LEU A 185 -13.34 12.11 -11.80
C LEU A 185 -13.49 13.65 -11.84
N PRO A 186 -14.12 14.32 -10.85
CA PRO A 186 -14.18 15.77 -10.81
C PRO A 186 -12.79 16.39 -10.75
N LEU A 187 -11.89 15.80 -9.96
CA LEU A 187 -10.50 16.22 -9.89
C LEU A 187 -9.82 16.01 -11.26
N LEU A 188 -10.10 14.89 -11.93
CA LEU A 188 -9.52 14.54 -13.24
C LEU A 188 -10.04 15.46 -14.37
N GLY A 189 -11.21 16.08 -14.17
CA GLY A 189 -11.90 16.94 -15.12
C GLY A 189 -11.45 18.41 -15.14
N VAL A 190 -10.72 18.89 -14.12
CA VAL A 190 -10.24 20.29 -14.08
C VAL A 190 -9.01 20.48 -14.98
N SER A 191 -9.31 20.69 -16.26
CA SER A 191 -8.62 21.41 -17.35
C SER A 191 -7.09 21.64 -17.34
N GLY A 192 -6.44 20.99 -18.32
CA GLY A 192 -5.61 21.66 -19.33
C GLY A 192 -4.13 21.97 -19.02
N ARG A 193 -3.72 22.04 -17.75
CA ARG A 193 -2.32 22.28 -17.37
C ARG A 193 -1.81 21.17 -16.44
N ALA A 194 -0.48 20.99 -16.44
CA ALA A 194 0.19 20.05 -15.53
C ALA A 194 -0.35 20.26 -14.10
N PRO A 195 -0.78 19.20 -13.41
CA PRO A 195 -1.47 19.31 -12.13
C PRO A 195 -0.58 20.04 -11.12
N ARG A 196 -1.15 20.97 -10.34
CA ARG A 196 -0.54 21.42 -9.08
C ARG A 196 -0.42 20.19 -8.18
N GLY A 197 0.82 19.73 -7.97
CA GLY A 197 1.11 18.40 -7.41
C GLY A 197 0.50 18.20 -6.03
N ARG A 198 0.37 19.28 -5.25
CA ARG A 198 -0.09 19.22 -3.86
C ARG A 198 -1.54 18.79 -3.66
N ARG A 199 -2.49 19.26 -4.47
CA ARG A 199 -3.91 18.89 -4.29
C ARG A 199 -4.11 17.40 -4.50
N TRP A 200 -3.46 16.86 -5.52
CA TRP A 200 -3.49 15.45 -5.87
C TRP A 200 -2.74 14.57 -4.88
N ALA A 201 -1.57 15.01 -4.44
CA ALA A 201 -0.85 14.37 -3.34
C ALA A 201 -1.68 14.33 -2.05
N MET A 202 -2.37 15.41 -1.70
CA MET A 202 -3.24 15.45 -0.53
C MET A 202 -4.42 14.50 -0.68
N ALA A 203 -5.12 14.52 -1.81
CA ALA A 203 -6.21 13.57 -2.08
C ALA A 203 -5.72 12.11 -2.05
N MET A 204 -4.51 11.85 -2.56
CA MET A 204 -3.88 10.53 -2.48
C MET A 204 -3.60 10.10 -1.04
N ALA A 205 -3.00 10.97 -0.22
CA ALA A 205 -2.74 10.69 1.18
C ALA A 205 -4.03 10.51 1.99
N CYS A 206 -5.04 11.35 1.77
CA CYS A 206 -6.35 11.24 2.41
C CYS A 206 -7.08 9.95 2.00
N GLY A 207 -7.02 9.55 0.73
CA GLY A 207 -7.59 8.28 0.28
C GLY A 207 -6.92 7.08 0.95
N ALA A 208 -5.59 7.07 1.02
CA ALA A 208 -4.84 5.99 1.69
C ALA A 208 -5.13 5.96 3.20
N LEU A 209 -5.21 7.12 3.85
CA LEU A 209 -5.60 7.23 5.26
C LEU A 209 -7.02 6.70 5.49
N LEU A 210 -7.98 7.09 4.64
CA LEU A 210 -9.35 6.61 4.74
C LEU A 210 -9.42 5.08 4.61
N SER A 211 -8.60 4.51 3.71
CA SER A 211 -8.51 3.07 3.52
C SER A 211 -8.05 2.34 4.78
N VAL A 212 -6.94 2.82 5.37
CA VAL A 212 -6.37 2.26 6.59
C VAL A 212 -7.28 2.48 7.81
N ALA A 213 -7.84 3.67 7.96
CA ALA A 213 -8.78 3.97 9.04
C ALA A 213 -9.99 3.04 8.99
N ALA A 214 -10.52 2.76 7.78
CA ALA A 214 -11.63 1.86 7.62
C ALA A 214 -11.28 0.39 7.85
N TYR A 215 -10.01 0.00 7.66
CA TYR A 215 -9.52 -1.33 8.01
C TYR A 215 -9.36 -1.51 9.53
N GLU A 216 -8.68 -0.58 10.18
CA GLU A 216 -8.35 -0.62 11.62
C GLU A 216 -9.57 -0.40 12.52
N LEU A 217 -10.44 0.55 12.17
CA LEU A 217 -11.56 0.95 13.02
C LEU A 217 -12.85 0.18 12.73
N ARG A 218 -12.79 -0.85 11.88
CA ARG A 218 -13.94 -1.70 11.58
C ARG A 218 -14.33 -2.50 12.84
N PRO A 219 -15.59 -2.36 13.33
CA PRO A 219 -16.07 -3.17 14.43
C PRO A 219 -16.20 -4.62 13.96
N ASP A 220 -15.40 -5.53 14.52
CA ASP A 220 -15.58 -6.95 14.27
C ASP A 220 -16.74 -7.50 15.11
N PRO A 221 -17.62 -8.34 14.54
CA PRO A 221 -18.52 -9.14 15.34
C PRO A 221 -17.68 -10.04 16.26
N ILE A 222 -18.08 -10.08 17.54
CA ILE A 222 -17.43 -10.81 18.63
C ILE A 222 -16.96 -12.20 18.13
N GLY A 223 -15.64 -12.41 18.08
CA GLY A 223 -15.03 -13.71 17.74
C GLY A 223 -14.14 -13.76 16.49
N ALA A 224 -14.21 -12.79 15.57
CA ALA A 224 -13.35 -12.76 14.38
C ALA A 224 -11.95 -12.17 14.65
N ALA A 225 -11.85 -11.20 15.57
CA ALA A 225 -10.62 -10.50 15.94
C ALA A 225 -9.58 -11.39 16.68
N ALA A 226 -9.98 -12.57 17.18
CA ALA A 226 -9.07 -13.54 17.79
C ALA A 226 -8.06 -14.18 16.79
N ARG A 227 -8.08 -13.77 15.51
CA ARG A 227 -7.15 -14.20 14.46
C ARG A 227 -6.45 -13.06 13.72
N ALA A 228 -6.62 -11.80 14.16
CA ALA A 228 -5.82 -10.71 13.62
C ALA A 228 -4.34 -10.98 13.92
N PHE A 229 -3.49 -10.84 12.91
CA PHE A 229 -2.06 -11.01 13.12
C PHE A 229 -1.58 -9.96 14.12
N SER A 230 -0.86 -10.39 15.16
CA SER A 230 -0.15 -9.49 16.06
C SER A 230 1.33 -9.85 16.10
N TRP A 231 2.15 -8.88 15.71
CA TRP A 231 3.60 -8.95 15.76
C TRP A 231 4.13 -8.56 17.15
N TRP A 232 3.38 -8.81 18.22
CA TRP A 232 3.96 -8.61 19.55
C TRP A 232 5.19 -9.52 19.65
N PRO A 233 6.42 -8.98 19.82
CA PRO A 233 7.53 -9.80 20.25
C PRO A 233 7.03 -10.55 21.49
N LEU A 234 7.15 -11.88 21.45
CA LEU A 234 6.74 -12.81 22.50
C LEU A 234 5.41 -13.58 22.38
N VAL A 235 4.49 -13.24 21.46
CA VAL A 235 3.19 -13.96 21.40
C VAL A 235 2.70 -14.29 19.99
N GLY A 236 3.20 -13.62 18.94
CA GLY A 236 2.99 -13.96 17.52
C GLY A 236 1.67 -14.68 17.21
N LEU A 237 0.54 -13.98 17.34
CA LEU A 237 -0.78 -14.55 17.06
C LEU A 237 -1.11 -14.32 15.58
N GLY A 238 -1.77 -15.29 14.94
CA GLY A 238 -2.19 -15.21 13.54
C GLY A 238 -1.28 -15.99 12.57
N GLY A 239 -1.87 -16.51 11.50
CA GLY A 239 -1.15 -17.26 10.46
C GLY A 239 -0.33 -16.35 9.52
N PRO A 240 0.61 -16.92 8.74
CA PRO A 240 1.51 -16.15 7.86
C PRO A 240 0.77 -15.30 6.82
N LEU A 241 -0.44 -15.72 6.41
CA LEU A 241 -1.28 -14.96 5.48
C LEU A 241 -1.85 -13.69 6.09
N GLY A 242 -2.21 -13.71 7.39
CA GLY A 242 -2.67 -12.52 8.09
C GLY A 242 -1.54 -11.50 8.28
N ALA A 243 -0.33 -11.99 8.57
CA ALA A 243 0.88 -11.17 8.64
C ALA A 243 1.17 -10.46 7.33
N LEU A 244 1.00 -11.19 6.23
CA LEU A 244 1.20 -10.68 4.88
C LEU A 244 0.20 -9.59 4.52
N ASP A 245 -1.10 -9.80 4.77
CA ASP A 245 -2.13 -8.76 4.54
C ASP A 245 -1.83 -7.49 5.35
N TYR A 246 -1.49 -7.63 6.64
CA TYR A 246 -1.10 -6.51 7.50
C TYR A 246 0.13 -5.77 6.95
N ALA A 247 1.20 -6.50 6.61
CA ALA A 247 2.41 -5.90 6.08
C ALA A 247 2.15 -5.14 4.76
N LEU A 248 1.30 -5.69 3.90
CA LEU A 248 0.97 -5.09 2.61
C LEU A 248 0.13 -3.82 2.75
N ILE A 249 -0.92 -3.81 3.60
CA ILE A 249 -1.78 -2.62 3.75
C ILE A 249 -1.06 -1.46 4.44
N PHE A 250 -0.37 -1.71 5.56
CA PHE A 250 0.34 -0.66 6.30
C PHE A 250 1.63 -0.24 5.60
N GLY A 251 2.30 -1.19 4.94
CA GLY A 251 3.43 -0.90 4.08
C GLY A 251 3.03 -0.01 2.90
N TRP A 252 1.91 -0.32 2.24
CA TRP A 252 1.34 0.51 1.18
C TRP A 252 0.99 1.92 1.66
N PHE A 253 0.41 2.07 2.84
CA PHE A 253 0.09 3.37 3.41
C PHE A 253 1.34 4.21 3.68
N GLY A 254 2.35 3.65 4.36
CA GLY A 254 3.62 4.34 4.61
C GLY A 254 4.33 4.75 3.33
N PHE A 255 4.37 3.86 2.33
CA PHE A 255 4.88 4.13 0.99
C PHE A 255 4.14 5.31 0.32
N THR A 256 2.81 5.26 0.34
CA THR A 256 1.95 6.29 -0.27
C THR A 256 2.13 7.65 0.40
N ALA A 257 2.26 7.69 1.72
CA ALA A 257 2.50 8.93 2.48
C ALA A 257 3.80 9.62 2.08
N VAL A 258 4.90 8.86 1.90
CA VAL A 258 6.19 9.40 1.43
C VAL A 258 6.06 9.96 0.02
N VAL A 259 5.46 9.21 -0.91
CA VAL A 259 5.27 9.65 -2.30
C VAL A 259 4.40 10.90 -2.37
N ALA A 260 3.31 10.95 -1.60
CA ALA A 260 2.44 12.10 -1.50
C ALA A 260 3.20 13.34 -0.98
N ALA A 261 3.98 13.19 0.08
CA ALA A 261 4.78 14.28 0.64
C ALA A 261 5.74 14.89 -0.38
N GLN A 262 6.41 14.04 -1.19
CA GLN A 262 7.33 14.48 -2.24
C GLN A 262 6.61 15.28 -3.31
N TRP A 263 5.46 14.80 -3.80
CA TRP A 263 4.66 15.54 -4.78
C TRP A 263 4.13 16.86 -4.25
N ALA A 264 3.71 16.90 -2.98
CA ALA A 264 3.23 18.12 -2.34
C ALA A 264 4.34 19.17 -2.12
N GLY A 265 5.58 18.73 -1.88
CA GLY A 265 6.74 19.61 -1.71
C GLY A 265 7.24 20.28 -2.99
N ARG A 266 6.84 19.79 -4.17
CA ARG A 266 7.29 20.35 -5.46
C ARG A 266 6.67 21.69 -5.84
N ASP A 267 5.56 22.06 -5.21
CA ASP A 267 4.86 23.32 -5.50
C ASP A 267 5.56 24.56 -4.87
N GLY A 268 6.80 24.42 -4.36
CA GLY A 268 7.65 25.55 -3.92
C GLY A 268 7.21 26.26 -2.64
N VAL A 269 6.23 25.71 -1.91
CA VAL A 269 5.77 26.29 -0.64
C VAL A 269 6.79 25.95 0.46
N ALA A 270 7.28 26.99 1.17
CA ALA A 270 8.31 26.90 2.21
C ALA A 270 8.06 25.85 3.32
N HIS A 271 6.82 25.41 3.47
CA HIS A 271 6.39 24.34 4.38
C HIS A 271 6.02 23.09 3.59
N ALA A 272 6.96 22.58 2.78
CA ALA A 272 6.82 21.27 2.18
C ALA A 272 6.48 20.27 3.30
N PRO A 273 5.49 19.38 3.12
CA PRO A 273 5.00 18.53 4.19
C PRO A 273 5.94 17.37 4.52
N ARG A 274 7.18 17.69 4.93
CA ARG A 274 8.19 16.74 5.40
C ARG A 274 7.71 15.93 6.60
N SER A 275 6.71 16.43 7.32
CA SER A 275 6.08 15.75 8.46
C SER A 275 5.08 14.66 8.07
N TRP A 276 4.57 14.60 6.83
CA TRP A 276 3.52 13.62 6.46
C TRP A 276 3.90 12.16 6.72
N PRO A 277 5.14 11.69 6.44
CA PRO A 277 5.53 10.32 6.77
C PRO A 277 5.50 10.05 8.29
N ALA A 278 5.96 11.01 9.10
CA ALA A 278 5.89 10.89 10.56
C ALA A 278 4.44 10.91 11.05
N VAL A 279 3.60 11.78 10.48
CA VAL A 279 2.16 11.83 10.78
C VAL A 279 1.48 10.52 10.42
N ALA A 280 1.84 9.87 9.30
CA ALA A 280 1.30 8.57 8.93
C ALA A 280 1.59 7.50 10.00
N VAL A 281 2.84 7.42 10.48
CA VAL A 281 3.23 6.48 11.56
C VAL A 281 2.52 6.80 12.89
N LEU A 282 2.44 8.08 13.25
CA LEU A 282 1.71 8.49 14.46
C LEU A 282 0.21 8.21 14.35
N THR A 283 -0.36 8.35 13.16
CA THR A 283 -1.79 8.10 12.95
C THR A 283 -2.11 6.62 13.07
N THR A 284 -1.27 5.72 12.54
CA THR A 284 -1.46 4.27 12.75
C THR A 284 -1.27 3.88 14.20
N LEU A 285 -0.34 4.51 14.93
CA LEU A 285 -0.24 4.34 16.39
C LEU A 285 -1.51 4.82 17.12
N VAL A 286 -2.11 5.95 16.70
CA VAL A 286 -3.37 6.42 17.27
C VAL A 286 -4.51 5.45 16.95
N PHE A 287 -4.58 4.89 15.74
CA PHE A 287 -5.56 3.86 15.40
C PHE A 287 -5.41 2.60 16.25
N GLU A 288 -4.18 2.14 16.48
CA GLU A 288 -3.88 1.05 17.40
C GLU A 288 -4.44 1.31 18.81
N LEU A 289 -4.24 2.52 19.34
CA LEU A 289 -4.80 2.91 20.64
C LEU A 289 -6.32 2.96 20.62
N LEU A 290 -6.93 3.46 19.54
CA LEU A 290 -8.38 3.56 19.41
C LEU A 290 -9.03 2.19 19.25
N GLN A 291 -8.41 1.24 18.53
CA GLN A 291 -8.99 -0.09 18.33
C GLN A 291 -9.08 -0.90 19.62
N THR A 292 -8.25 -0.61 20.65
CA THR A 292 -8.41 -1.23 21.99
C THR A 292 -9.77 -0.95 22.63
N ARG A 293 -10.52 0.05 22.14
CA ARG A 293 -11.88 0.34 22.58
C ARG A 293 -12.94 -0.51 21.87
N ILE A 294 -12.57 -1.22 20.81
CA ILE A 294 -13.44 -2.15 20.07
C ILE A 294 -13.41 -3.50 20.77
N ALA A 295 -14.59 -4.06 21.06
CA ALA A 295 -14.70 -5.34 21.76
C ALA A 295 -13.97 -6.46 20.99
N GLY A 296 -13.10 -7.20 21.68
CA GLY A 296 -12.33 -8.31 21.10
C GLY A 296 -11.03 -7.92 20.40
N ARG A 297 -10.66 -6.62 20.37
CA ARG A 297 -9.36 -6.14 19.88
C ARG A 297 -8.39 -5.92 21.03
N GLY A 298 -7.12 -6.30 20.82
CA GLY A 298 -6.02 -6.09 21.75
C GLY A 298 -5.03 -5.04 21.24
N PRO A 299 -4.10 -4.57 22.09
CA PRO A 299 -3.04 -3.68 21.64
C PRO A 299 -2.09 -4.41 20.68
N ASP A 300 -1.77 -3.80 19.55
CA ASP A 300 -0.75 -4.27 18.61
C ASP A 300 0.17 -3.12 18.18
N VAL A 301 1.37 -3.46 17.71
CA VAL A 301 2.36 -2.50 17.18
C VAL A 301 2.73 -2.80 15.73
N SER A 302 2.11 -3.82 15.12
CA SER A 302 2.37 -4.23 13.74
C SER A 302 2.10 -3.09 12.75
N ALA A 303 0.93 -2.44 12.83
CA ALA A 303 0.55 -1.38 11.91
C ALA A 303 1.54 -0.19 11.90
N PRO A 304 1.84 0.45 13.04
CA PRO A 304 2.81 1.54 13.07
C PRO A 304 4.21 1.10 12.66
N LEU A 305 4.63 -0.12 12.98
CA LEU A 305 5.93 -0.62 12.57
C LEU A 305 6.04 -0.83 11.07
N PHE A 306 5.10 -1.55 10.43
CA PHE A 306 5.13 -1.76 8.98
C PHE A 306 5.03 -0.44 8.23
N THR A 307 4.23 0.50 8.74
CA THR A 307 4.17 1.87 8.23
C THR A 307 5.54 2.54 8.30
N LEU A 308 6.21 2.49 9.46
CA LEU A 308 7.53 3.06 9.68
C LEU A 308 8.58 2.44 8.75
N LEU A 309 8.60 1.12 8.63
CA LEU A 309 9.55 0.41 7.75
C LEU A 309 9.35 0.81 6.29
N ALA A 310 8.12 0.89 5.82
CA ALA A 310 7.83 1.35 4.47
C ALA A 310 8.21 2.82 4.26
N VAL A 311 7.98 3.69 5.25
CA VAL A 311 8.45 5.08 5.22
C VAL A 311 9.97 5.12 5.04
N LEU A 312 10.72 4.43 5.89
CA LEU A 312 12.19 4.40 5.85
C LEU A 312 12.71 3.83 4.52
N ALA A 313 12.15 2.72 4.06
CA ALA A 313 12.53 2.08 2.80
C ALA A 313 12.26 2.98 1.58
N THR A 314 11.09 3.63 1.55
CA THR A 314 10.70 4.53 0.46
C THR A 314 11.57 5.78 0.45
N THR A 315 11.84 6.37 1.63
CA THR A 315 12.74 7.53 1.75
C THR A 315 14.16 7.19 1.32
N ALA A 316 14.67 5.98 1.61
CA ALA A 316 15.99 5.54 1.15
C ALA A 316 16.10 5.38 -0.38
N CYS A 317 14.96 5.21 -1.07
CA CYS A 317 14.87 5.13 -2.53
C CYS A 317 14.85 6.50 -3.21
N LEU A 318 14.52 7.57 -2.49
CA LEU A 318 14.53 8.93 -3.01
C LEU A 318 15.98 9.45 -3.15
N PRO A 319 16.24 10.40 -4.07
CA PRO A 319 17.51 11.13 -4.08
C PRO A 319 17.75 11.75 -2.70
N ALA A 320 19.02 11.89 -2.27
CA ALA A 320 19.26 12.93 -1.27
C ALA A 320 18.80 14.25 -1.89
N ALA A 321 18.19 15.12 -1.09
CA ALA A 321 18.26 16.53 -1.44
C ALA A 321 19.75 16.79 -1.64
N ASP A 322 20.18 17.03 -2.89
CA ASP A 322 21.53 17.52 -3.09
C ASP A 322 21.66 18.73 -2.17
N ASP A 323 22.70 18.76 -1.34
CA ASP A 323 23.13 19.94 -0.59
C ASP A 323 23.68 20.99 -1.58
N GLY A 324 22.89 21.28 -2.61
CA GLY A 324 23.19 22.13 -3.73
C GLY A 324 22.93 23.57 -3.35
N ALA A 325 24.02 24.23 -2.96
CA ALA A 325 24.32 25.63 -3.21
C ALA A 325 23.28 26.64 -2.69
N ALA A 326 23.48 27.03 -1.42
CA ALA A 326 23.46 28.45 -1.07
C ALA A 326 24.91 28.96 -1.07
#